data_AF-A0A8X7C291-F1
#
_entry.id   AF-A0A8X7C291-F1
#
_cell.length_a   1.000
_cell.length_b   1.000
_cell.length_c   1.000
_cell.angle_alpha   90.00
_cell.angle_beta   90.00
_cell.angle_gamma   90.00
#
_symmetry.space_group_name_H-M   'P 1'
#
loop_
_entity.id
_entity.type
_entity.pdbx_description
1 polymer ?
#
loop_
_entity_poly.entity_id
_entity_poly.type
_entity_poly.pdbx_seq_one_letter_code
_entity_poly.pdbx_strand_id
1 'polypeptide(L)'
;MTVAELQRKVNLKASRNIILIPQHWCFKRKYSQGKSGIGRLAWKLPDFIKRNGIMKVRRSMRESKVKMRKRVWLKLRTYDISRDRCVKD
;
A
#
# COMPACT_ATOMS: atom_id res chain seq x y z
N MET A 1 -13.23 39.14 -3.96
CA MET A 1 -14.04 38.01 -4.47
C MET A 1 -15.44 38.54 -4.71
N THR A 2 -15.87 38.59 -5.95
CA THR A 2 -17.22 39.09 -6.30
C THR A 2 -18.26 38.00 -6.08
N VAL A 3 -19.53 38.37 -5.89
CA VAL A 3 -20.63 37.42 -5.62
C VAL A 3 -20.79 36.38 -6.74
N ALA A 4 -20.54 36.79 -7.99
CA ALA A 4 -20.59 35.92 -9.17
C ALA A 4 -19.54 34.79 -9.13
N GLU A 5 -18.33 35.07 -8.63
CA GLU A 5 -17.27 34.06 -8.50
C GLU A 5 -17.62 32.97 -7.47
N LEU A 6 -18.35 33.35 -6.40
CA LEU A 6 -18.80 32.41 -5.38
C LEU A 6 -19.89 31.48 -5.91
N GLN A 7 -20.89 32.03 -6.60
CA GLN A 7 -21.98 31.25 -7.22
C GLN A 7 -21.43 30.21 -8.22
N ARG A 8 -20.46 30.62 -9.06
CA ARG A 8 -19.81 29.72 -10.01
C ARG A 8 -19.08 28.56 -9.31
N LYS A 9 -18.36 28.84 -8.22
CA LYS A 9 -17.66 27.80 -7.43
C LYS A 9 -18.63 26.83 -6.75
N VAL A 10 -19.79 27.32 -6.30
CA VAL A 10 -20.83 26.48 -5.69
C VAL A 10 -21.45 25.56 -6.74
N ASN A 11 -21.81 26.09 -7.91
CA ASN A 11 -22.36 25.30 -9.00
C ASN A 11 -21.40 24.19 -9.44
N LEU A 12 -20.10 24.51 -9.55
CA LEU A 12 -19.05 23.52 -9.88
C LEU A 12 -18.84 22.47 -8.78
N LYS A 13 -19.15 22.74 -7.51
CA LYS A 13 -19.07 21.72 -6.45
C LYS A 13 -20.33 20.86 -6.39
N ALA A 14 -21.45 21.36 -6.90
CA ALA A 14 -22.74 20.69 -6.87
C ALA A 14 -23.03 19.84 -8.11
N SER A 15 -22.18 19.87 -9.15
CA SER A 15 -22.40 19.06 -10.34
C SER A 15 -22.26 17.56 -10.04
N ARG A 16 -22.97 16.74 -10.85
CA ARG A 16 -22.98 15.27 -10.73
C ARG A 16 -21.55 14.70 -10.93
N ASN A 17 -21.19 13.71 -10.12
CA ASN A 17 -19.92 12.94 -10.19
C ASN A 17 -18.64 13.71 -9.85
N ILE A 18 -18.73 14.81 -9.11
CA ILE A 18 -17.54 15.58 -8.68
C ILE A 18 -17.02 15.07 -7.34
N ILE A 19 -15.70 14.88 -7.27
CA ILE A 19 -15.00 14.57 -6.03
C ILE A 19 -14.74 15.88 -5.28
N LEU A 20 -15.13 15.91 -4.00
CA LEU A 20 -14.95 17.08 -3.14
C LEU A 20 -13.48 17.31 -2.78
N ILE A 21 -13.13 18.57 -2.51
CA ILE A 21 -11.78 18.97 -2.09
C ILE A 21 -11.48 18.34 -0.72
N PRO A 22 -10.33 17.66 -0.55
CA PRO A 22 -9.94 17.06 0.73
C PRO A 22 -9.83 18.10 1.87
N GLN A 23 -10.36 17.76 3.05
CA GLN A 23 -10.42 18.67 4.21
C GLN A 23 -9.04 19.15 4.70
N HIS A 24 -7.99 18.35 4.52
CA HIS A 24 -6.65 18.68 4.98
C HIS A 24 -5.94 19.73 4.11
N TRP A 25 -6.50 20.10 2.95
CA TRP A 25 -5.92 21.10 2.07
C TRP A 25 -5.86 22.49 2.73
N CYS A 26 -6.82 22.80 3.61
CA CYS A 26 -6.86 24.05 4.37
C CYS A 26 -6.10 23.97 5.71
N PHE A 27 -5.45 22.85 6.02
CA PHE A 27 -4.74 22.68 7.28
C PHE A 27 -3.30 23.19 7.15
N LYS A 28 -2.82 23.90 8.18
CA LYS A 28 -1.42 24.33 8.27
C LYS A 28 -0.44 23.16 8.51
N ARG A 29 -0.95 22.06 9.06
CA ARG A 29 -0.19 20.84 9.38
C ARG A 29 -0.05 19.97 8.12
N LYS A 30 1.14 19.35 7.92
CA LYS A 30 1.38 18.47 6.77
C LYS A 30 0.47 17.24 6.81
N TYR A 31 -0.03 16.82 5.65
CA TYR A 31 -1.02 15.74 5.48
C TYR A 31 -0.79 14.49 6.35
N SER A 32 0.47 14.01 6.42
CA SER A 32 0.80 12.76 7.10
C SER A 32 1.25 12.91 8.56
N GLN A 33 1.56 14.13 9.03
CA GLN A 33 2.26 14.32 10.31
C GLN A 33 1.41 13.93 11.53
N GLY A 34 0.09 14.15 11.50
CA GLY A 34 -0.79 13.80 12.62
C GLY A 34 -1.01 12.29 12.83
N LYS A 35 -0.71 11.46 11.81
CA LYS A 35 -0.89 10.00 11.85
C LYS A 35 0.44 9.24 11.85
N SER A 36 1.57 9.95 11.78
CA SER A 36 2.89 9.34 11.64
C SER A 36 3.42 8.70 12.94
N GLY A 37 2.74 8.89 14.08
CA GLY A 37 3.10 8.29 15.38
C GLY A 37 2.18 7.16 15.85
N ILE A 38 1.04 6.95 15.21
CA ILE A 38 0.18 5.79 15.49
C ILE A 38 0.74 4.65 14.64
N GLY A 39 1.34 3.66 15.31
CA GLY A 39 2.00 2.54 14.66
C GLY A 39 1.10 1.88 13.61
N ARG A 40 1.36 2.16 12.33
CA ARG A 40 0.65 1.47 11.25
C ARG A 40 0.94 -0.01 11.40
N LEU A 41 -0.12 -0.82 11.45
CA LEU A 41 0.02 -2.27 11.44
C LEU A 41 0.85 -2.67 10.22
N ALA A 42 1.69 -3.68 10.41
CA ALA A 42 2.39 -4.29 9.29
C ALA A 42 1.35 -4.77 8.26
N TRP A 43 1.71 -4.68 6.98
CA TRP A 43 0.87 -5.11 5.89
C TRP A 43 0.40 -6.57 6.11
N LYS A 44 -0.91 -6.76 6.26
CA LYS A 44 -1.53 -8.09 6.32
C LYS A 44 -1.86 -8.50 4.89
N LEU A 45 -1.37 -9.66 4.47
CA LEU A 45 -1.71 -10.21 3.17
C LEU A 45 -3.20 -10.61 3.18
N PRO A 46 -3.94 -10.34 2.09
CA PRO A 46 -5.26 -10.90 1.86
C PRO A 46 -5.25 -12.44 1.97
N ASP A 47 -6.39 -13.02 2.36
CA ASP A 47 -6.47 -14.43 2.72
C ASP A 47 -6.09 -15.38 1.57
N PHE A 48 -6.46 -15.05 0.33
CA PHE A 48 -6.11 -15.86 -0.84
C PHE A 48 -4.59 -15.96 -1.08
N ILE A 49 -3.85 -14.86 -0.91
CA ILE A 49 -2.39 -14.85 -1.06
C ILE A 49 -1.71 -15.55 0.14
N LYS A 50 -2.31 -15.45 1.33
CA LYS A 50 -1.82 -16.12 2.53
C LYS A 50 -1.90 -17.65 2.42
N ARG A 51 -2.94 -18.17 1.75
CA ARG A 51 -3.11 -19.61 1.46
C ARG A 51 -1.96 -20.18 0.62
N ASN A 52 -1.35 -19.38 -0.26
CA ASN A 52 -0.20 -19.80 -1.07
C ASN A 52 1.06 -20.09 -0.24
N GLY A 53 1.05 -19.78 1.07
CA GLY A 53 2.16 -20.11 1.98
C GLY A 53 3.39 -19.21 1.80
N ILE A 54 3.27 -18.13 1.02
CA ILE A 54 4.38 -17.24 0.66
C ILE A 54 5.04 -16.58 1.88
N MET A 55 4.27 -16.37 2.96
CA MET A 55 4.79 -15.81 4.22
C MET A 55 5.81 -16.75 4.89
N LYS A 56 5.59 -18.07 4.82
CA LYS A 56 6.48 -19.08 5.42
C LYS A 56 7.80 -19.14 4.64
N VAL A 57 7.70 -19.18 3.30
CA VAL A 57 8.84 -19.19 2.39
C VAL A 57 9.72 -17.95 2.59
N ARG A 58 9.10 -16.75 2.64
CA ARG A 58 9.84 -15.49 2.84
C ARG A 58 10.51 -15.40 4.22
N ARG A 59 9.88 -15.95 5.26
CA ARG A 59 10.45 -15.99 6.63
C ARG A 59 11.72 -16.84 6.67
N SER A 60 11.64 -18.06 6.14
CA SER A 60 12.79 -18.97 6.05
C SER A 60 13.96 -18.36 5.27
N MET A 61 13.69 -17.68 4.14
CA MET A 61 14.74 -16.99 3.37
C MET A 61 15.46 -15.90 4.17
N ARG A 62 14.71 -15.09 4.94
CA ARG A 62 15.29 -13.99 5.72
C ARG A 62 16.27 -14.53 6.77
N GLU A 63 15.91 -15.63 7.43
CA GLU A 63 16.76 -16.29 8.43
C GLU A 63 18.01 -16.93 7.81
N SER A 64 17.90 -17.55 6.63
CA SER A 64 19.04 -18.14 5.92
C SER A 64 20.02 -17.09 5.36
N LYS A 65 19.53 -15.93 4.90
CA LYS A 65 20.39 -14.85 4.35
C LYS A 65 21.30 -14.21 5.40
N VAL A 66 20.87 -14.15 6.66
CA VAL A 66 21.70 -13.60 7.75
C VAL A 66 22.91 -14.51 8.04
N LYS A 67 22.76 -15.83 7.83
CA LYS A 67 23.81 -16.83 8.14
C LYS A 67 24.86 -17.02 7.03
N MET A 68 24.66 -16.52 5.81
CA MET A 68 25.58 -16.82 4.70
C MET A 68 25.80 -15.60 3.79
N ARG A 69 26.71 -14.70 4.19
CA ARG A 69 27.26 -13.63 3.33
C ARG A 69 28.44 -14.07 2.46
N LYS A 70 28.64 -15.37 2.24
CA LYS A 70 29.73 -15.92 1.41
C LYS A 70 29.12 -16.85 0.35
N ARG A 71 29.29 -16.51 -0.95
CA ARG A 71 28.75 -17.13 -2.18
C ARG A 71 27.26 -16.91 -2.47
N VAL A 72 26.91 -15.85 -3.21
CA VAL A 72 25.49 -15.54 -3.51
C VAL A 72 25.14 -15.55 -5.01
N TRP A 73 26.11 -15.56 -5.93
CA TRP A 73 25.77 -15.49 -7.36
C TRP A 73 25.10 -16.78 -7.91
N LEU A 74 25.17 -17.92 -7.22
CA LEU A 74 24.58 -19.20 -7.67
C LEU A 74 23.44 -19.74 -6.79
N LYS A 75 22.61 -18.87 -6.19
CA LYS A 75 21.43 -19.27 -5.37
C LYS A 75 20.10 -18.74 -5.91
N LEU A 76 19.97 -18.66 -7.23
CA LEU A 76 18.71 -18.38 -7.93
C LEU A 76 18.00 -19.68 -8.32
N ARG A 77 17.58 -20.50 -7.35
CA ARG A 77 16.74 -21.68 -7.66
C ARG A 77 16.02 -22.32 -6.49
N THR A 78 15.74 -21.57 -5.43
CA THR A 78 15.06 -22.12 -4.26
C THR A 78 13.68 -21.49 -4.12
N TYR A 79 12.67 -22.36 -4.02
CA TYR A 79 11.23 -22.13 -3.82
C TYR A 79 10.39 -21.98 -5.09
N ASP A 80 9.88 -23.13 -5.55
CA ASP A 80 8.84 -23.25 -6.58
C ASP A 80 7.46 -22.95 -5.96
N ILE A 81 7.08 -21.67 -5.96
CA ILE A 81 5.68 -21.29 -5.77
C ILE A 81 5.04 -21.43 -7.14
N SER A 82 4.39 -22.56 -7.39
CA SER A 82 3.80 -22.87 -8.69
C SER A 82 2.86 -21.73 -9.12
N ARG A 83 3.11 -21.17 -10.31
CA ARG A 83 2.32 -20.06 -10.87
C ARG A 83 0.83 -20.42 -10.96
N ASP A 84 0.52 -21.68 -11.23
CA ASP A 84 -0.84 -22.23 -11.33
C ASP A 84 -1.62 -22.22 -10.01
N ARG A 85 -0.92 -22.14 -8.86
CA ARG A 85 -1.55 -22.01 -7.54
C ARG A 85 -1.99 -20.57 -7.25
N CYS A 86 -1.37 -19.58 -7.90
CA CYS A 86 -1.66 -18.16 -7.69
C CYS A 86 -2.82 -17.62 -8.53
N VAL A 87 -3.25 -18.34 -9.57
CA VAL A 87 -4.24 -17.89 -10.56
C VAL A 87 -5.63 -18.51 -10.32
N LYS A 88 -5.76 -19.41 -9.35
CA LYS A 88 -7.02 -20.07 -9.01
C LYS A 88 -7.80 -19.27 -7.97
N ASP A 89 -8.38 -18.16 -8.40
CA ASP A 89 -9.59 -17.53 -7.84
C ASP A 89 -10.33 -16.81 -8.99
#